data_AF-A0A7J0ABA4-F1
#
_entry.id   AF-A0A7J0ABA4-F1
#
_cell.length_a   1.000
_cell.length_b   1.000
_cell.length_c   1.000
_cell.angle_alpha   90.00
_cell.angle_beta   90.00
_cell.angle_gamma   90.00
#
_symmetry.space_group_name_H-M   'P 1'
#
loop_
_entity.id
_entity.type
_entity.pdbx_description
1 polymer ?
#
loop_
_entity_poly.entity_id
_entity_poly.type
_entity_poly.pdbx_seq_one_letter_code
_entity_poly.pdbx_strand_id
1 'polypeptide(L)'
;MKDIRNEHREIVGQVPLEIKEGIGLSFAISNKIDVLMQERGLSKKQLADQLGKRPSEITRWLSGQHNFTVSTLAMLSTFFGKSIISV
;
A
#
# COMPACT_ATOMS: atom_id res chain seq x y z
N MET A 1 -26.78 26.71 8.97
CA MET A 1 -25.73 26.30 8.03
C MET A 1 -25.23 24.94 8.45
N LYS A 2 -25.27 23.93 7.57
CA LYS A 2 -24.62 22.65 7.85
C LYS A 2 -23.11 22.88 7.78
N ASP A 3 -22.40 22.48 8.84
CA ASP A 3 -20.94 22.55 8.92
C ASP A 3 -20.36 21.52 7.95
N ILE A 4 -19.57 21.98 6.98
CA ILE A 4 -18.91 21.15 5.96
C ILE A 4 -18.19 19.94 6.60
N ARG A 5 -17.62 20.11 7.79
CA ARG A 5 -16.90 19.03 8.52
C ARG A 5 -17.80 17.90 8.99
N ASN A 6 -19.09 18.16 9.23
CA ASN A 6 -20.06 17.16 9.63
C ASN A 6 -20.57 16.37 8.41
N GLU A 7 -20.76 17.04 7.27
CA GLU A 7 -21.17 16.38 6.01
C GLU A 7 -20.12 15.38 5.53
N HIS A 8 -18.82 15.71 5.60
CA HIS A 8 -17.75 14.77 5.26
C HIS A 8 -17.75 13.52 6.13
N ARG A 9 -18.03 13.66 7.44
CA ARG A 9 -18.08 12.50 8.35
C ARG A 9 -19.28 11.60 8.10
N GLU A 10 -20.45 12.19 7.80
CA GLU A 10 -21.64 11.40 7.44
C GLU A 10 -21.40 10.57 6.18
N ILE A 11 -20.76 11.16 5.17
CA ILE A 11 -20.45 10.47 3.91
C ILE A 11 -19.44 9.34 4.13
N VAL A 12 -18.37 9.57 4.90
CA VAL A 12 -17.41 8.50 5.26
C VAL A 12 -18.05 7.43 6.15
N GLY A 13 -19.03 7.81 6.97
CA GLY A 13 -19.82 6.88 7.78
C GLY A 13 -20.56 5.85 6.94
N GLN A 14 -21.03 6.23 5.75
CA GLN A 14 -21.80 5.38 4.84
C GLN A 14 -20.95 4.41 4.00
N VAL A 15 -19.62 4.55 4.00
CA VAL A 15 -18.74 3.63 3.27
C VAL A 15 -18.83 2.23 3.91
N PRO A 16 -19.12 1.17 3.12
CA PRO A 16 -19.15 -0.20 3.60
C PRO A 16 -17.88 -0.61 4.36
N LEU A 17 -18.04 -1.41 5.42
CA LEU A 17 -16.93 -1.84 6.26
C LEU A 17 -15.84 -2.56 5.46
N GLU A 18 -16.21 -3.44 4.53
CA GLU A 18 -15.28 -4.15 3.65
C GLU A 18 -14.37 -3.22 2.84
N ILE A 19 -14.87 -2.06 2.42
CA ILE A 19 -14.08 -1.07 1.68
C ILE A 19 -13.09 -0.38 2.63
N LYS A 20 -13.54 -0.04 3.85
CA LYS A 20 -12.67 0.55 4.88
C LYS A 20 -11.54 -0.42 5.24
N GLU A 21 -11.86 -1.69 5.45
CA GLU A 21 -10.88 -2.75 5.71
C GLU A 21 -9.91 -2.92 4.54
N GLY A 22 -10.40 -2.97 3.30
CA GLY A 22 -9.56 -3.10 2.11
C GLY A 22 -8.56 -1.94 1.95
N ILE A 23 -8.99 -0.70 2.21
CA ILE A 23 -8.11 0.48 2.22
C ILE A 23 -7.08 0.37 3.35
N GLY A 24 -7.52 -0.01 4.56
CA GLY A 24 -6.65 -0.19 5.71
C GLY A 24 -5.54 -1.22 5.45
N LEU A 25 -5.90 -2.37 4.88
CA LEU A 25 -4.97 -3.42 4.49
C LEU A 25 -3.99 -2.95 3.41
N SER A 26 -4.50 -2.28 2.37
CA SER A 26 -3.65 -1.73 1.31
C SER A 26 -2.62 -0.75 1.87
N PHE A 27 -3.04 0.15 2.77
CA PHE A 27 -2.16 1.10 3.43
C PHE A 27 -1.12 0.41 4.32
N ALA A 28 -1.51 -0.60 5.09
CA ALA A 28 -0.61 -1.37 5.94
C ALA A 28 0.48 -2.09 5.11
N ILE A 29 0.09 -2.70 3.99
CA ILE A 29 1.02 -3.34 3.05
C ILE A 29 1.99 -2.30 2.46
N SER A 30 1.48 -1.15 1.99
CA SER A 30 2.31 -0.07 1.46
C SER A 30 3.35 0.41 2.47
N ASN A 31 2.94 0.64 3.72
CA ASN A 31 3.86 1.04 4.80
C ASN A 31 4.91 -0.04 5.07
N LYS A 32 4.53 -1.31 5.05
CA LYS A 32 5.49 -2.41 5.24
C LYS A 32 6.55 -2.42 4.14
N ILE A 33 6.14 -2.21 2.89
CA ILE A 33 7.06 -2.11 1.75
C ILE A 33 8.00 -0.91 1.94
N ASP A 34 7.48 0.26 2.30
CA ASP A 34 8.30 1.46 2.52
C ASP A 34 9.35 1.24 3.62
N VAL A 35 8.96 0.67 4.76
CA VAL A 35 9.89 0.33 5.84
C VAL A 35 11.00 -0.61 5.36
N LEU A 36 10.66 -1.66 4.61
CA LEU A 36 11.64 -2.60 4.07
C LEU A 36 12.58 -1.95 3.04
N MET A 37 12.08 -0.97 2.28
CA MET A 37 12.93 -0.16 1.40
C MET A 37 13.90 0.69 2.21
N GLN A 38 13.43 1.36 3.26
CA GLN A 38 14.29 2.19 4.13
C GLN A 38 15.37 1.33 4.82
N GLU A 39 15.00 0.16 5.35
CA GLU A 39 15.95 -0.78 5.96
C GLU A 39 17.07 -1.20 5.00
N ARG A 40 16.78 -1.30 3.70
CA ARG A 40 17.76 -1.64 2.66
C ARG A 40 18.39 -0.42 1.98
N GLY A 41 18.02 0.80 2.36
CA GLY A 41 18.48 2.03 1.70
C GLY A 41 18.06 2.14 0.23
N LEU A 42 16.91 1.58 -0.15
CA LEU A 42 16.44 1.56 -1.53
C LEU A 42 15.55 2.76 -1.86
N SER A 43 15.87 3.46 -2.94
CA SER A 43 14.95 4.40 -3.57
C SER A 43 13.87 3.68 -4.39
N LYS A 44 12.76 4.37 -4.68
CA LYS A 44 11.68 3.86 -5.54
C LYS A 44 12.18 3.44 -6.93
N LYS A 45 13.14 4.20 -7.49
CA LYS A 45 13.77 3.90 -8.78
C LYS A 45 14.57 2.60 -8.70
N GLN A 46 15.44 2.45 -7.70
CA GLN A 46 16.25 1.24 -7.54
C GLN A 46 15.38 0.00 -7.33
N LEU A 47 14.30 0.11 -6.55
CA LEU A 47 13.36 -1.00 -6.40
C LEU A 47 12.70 -1.37 -7.74
N ALA A 48 12.28 -0.37 -8.52
CA ALA A 48 11.70 -0.58 -9.84
C ALA A 48 12.70 -1.30 -10.77
N ASP A 49 13.93 -0.82 -10.83
CA ASP A 49 14.99 -1.38 -11.67
C ASP A 49 15.31 -2.84 -11.28
N GLN A 50 15.43 -3.13 -9.98
CA GLN A 50 15.73 -4.49 -9.49
C GLN A 50 14.59 -5.48 -9.69
N LEU A 51 13.33 -5.02 -9.69
CA LEU A 51 12.16 -5.86 -9.94
C LEU A 51 11.76 -5.92 -11.43
N GLY A 52 12.46 -5.18 -12.31
CA GLY A 52 12.07 -5.05 -13.72
C GLY A 52 10.69 -4.41 -13.90
N LYS A 53 10.33 -3.45 -13.04
CA LYS A 53 9.04 -2.74 -13.02
C LYS A 53 9.20 -1.27 -13.39
N ARG A 54 8.10 -0.61 -13.73
CA ARG A 54 8.12 0.83 -13.98
C ARG A 54 8.16 1.61 -12.65
N PRO A 55 8.90 2.71 -12.55
CA PRO A 55 8.89 3.56 -11.35
C PRO A 55 7.48 4.02 -10.93
N SER A 56 6.58 4.24 -11.90
CA SER A 56 5.18 4.60 -11.63
C SER A 56 4.36 3.47 -10.97
N GLU A 57 4.74 2.20 -11.17
CA GLU A 57 4.14 1.07 -10.44
C GLU A 57 4.55 1.12 -8.96
N ILE A 58 5.83 1.32 -8.69
CA ILE A 58 6.34 1.42 -7.31
C ILE A 58 5.71 2.62 -6.58
N THR A 59 5.62 3.78 -7.24
CA THR A 59 4.94 4.95 -6.67
C THR A 59 3.47 4.66 -6.36
N ARG A 60 2.77 3.91 -7.23
CA ARG A 60 1.38 3.50 -6.99
C ARG A 60 1.27 2.53 -5.83
N TRP A 61 2.16 1.56 -5.71
CA TRP A 61 2.21 0.65 -4.56
C TRP A 61 2.38 1.41 -3.25
N LEU A 62 3.21 2.46 -3.23
CA LEU A 62 3.47 3.26 -2.04
C LEU A 62 2.41 4.34 -1.76
N SER A 63 1.40 4.49 -2.63
CA SER A 63 0.30 5.45 -2.41
C SER A 63 -0.70 5.00 -1.33
N GLY A 64 -0.69 3.72 -0.94
CA GLY A 64 -1.64 3.17 0.02
C GLY A 64 -3.02 2.82 -0.56
N GLN A 65 -3.27 3.12 -1.83
CA GLN A 65 -4.56 2.93 -2.49
C GLN A 65 -4.55 1.79 -3.53
N HIS A 66 -3.52 0.96 -3.52
CA HIS A 66 -3.35 -0.11 -4.49
C HIS A 66 -3.73 -1.47 -3.90
N ASN A 67 -4.59 -2.19 -4.61
CA ASN A 67 -4.89 -3.58 -4.30
C ASN A 67 -3.71 -4.48 -4.70
N PHE A 68 -3.22 -5.27 -3.76
CA PHE A 68 -2.11 -6.19 -4.00
C PHE A 68 -2.63 -7.61 -4.27
N THR A 69 -2.09 -8.25 -5.30
CA THR A 69 -2.32 -9.68 -5.53
C THR A 69 -1.37 -10.52 -4.68
N VAL A 70 -1.77 -11.75 -4.35
CA VAL A 70 -0.90 -12.72 -3.67
C VAL A 70 0.42 -12.93 -4.43
N SER A 71 0.38 -12.96 -5.76
CA SER A 71 1.59 -13.07 -6.59
C SER A 71 2.56 -11.89 -6.41
N THR A 72 2.03 -10.67 -6.26
CA THR A 72 2.83 -9.47 -6.01
C THR A 72 3.44 -9.52 -4.61
N LEU A 73 2.66 -9.92 -3.61
CA LEU A 73 3.14 -10.09 -2.24
C LEU A 73 4.22 -11.16 -2.12
N ALA A 74 4.09 -12.28 -2.84
CA ALA A 74 5.09 -13.34 -2.88
C ALA A 74 6.40 -12.87 -3.55
N MET A 75 6.30 -12.15 -4.68
CA MET A 75 7.45 -11.54 -5.35
C MET A 75 8.20 -10.59 -4.41
N LEU A 76 7.48 -9.68 -3.76
CA LEU A 76 8.06 -8.73 -2.82
C LEU A 76 8.67 -9.43 -1.60
N SER A 77 7.98 -10.43 -1.03
CA SER A 77 8.49 -11.18 0.12
C SER A 77 9.78 -11.91 -0.22
N THR A 78 9.86 -12.50 -1.42
CA THR A 78 11.07 -13.15 -1.94
C THR A 78 12.20 -12.15 -2.13
N PHE A 79 11.91 -11.02 -2.77
CA PHE A 79 12.89 -9.96 -2.99
C PHE A 79 13.46 -9.43 -1.66
N PHE A 80 12.58 -9.15 -0.69
CA PHE A 80 12.97 -8.63 0.63
C PHE A 80 13.52 -9.70 1.58
N GLY A 81 13.39 -10.99 1.25
CA GLY A 81 13.74 -12.11 2.14
C GLY A 81 12.98 -12.08 3.46
N LYS A 82 11.83 -11.40 3.50
CA LYS A 82 11.00 -11.15 4.69
C LYS A 82 9.54 -11.19 4.26
N SER A 83 8.67 -11.77 5.07
CA SER A 83 7.25 -11.79 4.74
C SER A 83 6.64 -10.38 4.77
N ILE A 84 5.88 -10.02 3.73
CA ILE A 84 5.11 -8.76 3.70
C ILE A 84 3.84 -8.88 4.55
N ILE A 85 3.17 -10.03 4.52
CA ILE A 85 1.97 -10.33 5.31
C ILE A 85 2.16 -11.62 6.10
N SER A 86 1.39 -11.81 7.18
CA SER A 86 1.33 -13.06 7.95
C SER A 86 -0.11 -13.58 7.89
N VAL A 87 -0.27 -14.90 7.81
CA VAL A 87 -1.57 -15.61 7.85
C VAL A 87 -1.64 -16.42 9.13
#